data_AF-A0A4R2CKM4-F1
#
_entry.id   AF-A0A4R2CKM4-F1
#
_cell.length_a   1.000
_cell.length_b   1.000
_cell.length_c   1.000
_cell.angle_alpha   90.00
_cell.angle_beta   90.00
_cell.angle_gamma   90.00
#
_symmetry.space_group_name_H-M   'P 1'
#
loop_
_entity.id
_entity.type
_entity.pdbx_description
1 polymer ?
#
loop_
_entity_poly.entity_id
_entity_poly.type
_entity_poly.pdbx_seq_one_letter_code
_entity_poly.pdbx_strand_id
1 'polypeptide(L)'
;MTQHTNFSTRLDDLQKRVETARSAVQAAATESDAKLKERIDRAQADLDQSVQNAQQEVSQTADSARAKWAQLKADTAAKMSDAKANADKRARHVDAKVAAKDADWAETDAAESLDFANWAVENAHLTVLDAIHARAYADQLAKAEVNS
;
A
#
# COMPACT_ATOMS: atom_id res chain seq x y z
N MET A 1 -16.67 -20.97 -16.12
CA MET A 1 -15.47 -20.11 -16.11
C MET A 1 -15.29 -19.61 -14.69
N THR A 2 -14.54 -20.35 -13.87
CA THR A 2 -14.14 -19.92 -12.53
C THR A 2 -13.30 -18.67 -12.68
N GLN A 3 -13.65 -17.59 -11.97
CA GLN A 3 -12.89 -16.35 -11.96
C GLN A 3 -11.48 -16.66 -11.44
N HIS A 4 -10.52 -16.88 -12.35
CA HIS A 4 -9.12 -16.88 -11.99
C HIS A 4 -8.78 -15.43 -11.70
N THR A 5 -8.51 -15.13 -10.42
CA THR A 5 -7.80 -13.93 -10.03
C THR A 5 -6.57 -13.82 -10.93
N ASN A 6 -6.56 -12.84 -11.84
CA ASN A 6 -5.39 -12.62 -12.69
C ASN A 6 -4.33 -11.92 -11.83
N PHE A 7 -3.56 -12.72 -11.10
CA PHE A 7 -2.50 -12.23 -10.22
C PHE A 7 -1.48 -11.40 -11.00
N SER A 8 -1.21 -11.74 -12.28
CA SER A 8 -0.34 -10.94 -13.15
C SER A 8 -0.89 -9.52 -13.36
N THR A 9 -2.17 -9.35 -13.69
CA THR A 9 -2.78 -8.01 -13.82
C THR A 9 -2.69 -7.20 -12.52
N ARG A 10 -2.91 -7.83 -11.36
CA ARG A 10 -2.78 -7.15 -10.06
C ARG A 10 -1.34 -6.74 -9.75
N LEU A 11 -0.37 -7.56 -10.14
CA LEU A 11 1.05 -7.24 -10.00
C LEU A 11 1.48 -6.12 -10.97
N ASP A 12 0.98 -6.13 -12.21
CA ASP A 12 1.22 -5.05 -13.18
C ASP A 12 0.68 -3.70 -12.67
N ASP A 13 -0.49 -3.71 -12.05
CA ASP A 13 -1.07 -2.49 -11.47
C ASP A 13 -0.30 -2.03 -10.23
N LEU A 14 0.23 -2.95 -9.43
CA LEU A 14 1.13 -2.62 -8.32
C LEU A 14 2.43 -1.98 -8.84
N GLN A 15 3.02 -2.52 -9.90
CA GLN A 15 4.20 -1.95 -10.56
C GLN A 15 3.95 -0.51 -11.01
N LYS A 16 2.85 -0.26 -11.74
CA LYS A 16 2.49 1.10 -12.20
C LYS A 16 2.34 2.09 -11.04
N ARG A 17 1.78 1.65 -9.92
CA ARG A 17 1.63 2.49 -8.71
C ARG A 17 2.98 2.86 -8.11
N VAL A 18 3.92 1.90 -8.03
CA VAL A 18 5.28 2.16 -7.57
C VAL A 18 6.02 3.12 -8.51
N GLU A 19 5.89 2.94 -9.83
CA GLU A 19 6.47 3.83 -10.84
C GLU A 19 5.92 5.27 -10.74
N THR A 20 4.60 5.39 -10.52
CA THR A 20 3.93 6.68 -10.32
C THR A 20 4.43 7.37 -9.04
N ALA A 21 4.52 6.64 -7.93
CA ALA A 21 5.03 7.14 -6.66
C ALA A 21 6.49 7.62 -6.79
N ARG A 22 7.35 6.83 -7.44
CA ARG A 22 8.75 7.21 -7.72
C ARG A 22 8.85 8.52 -8.50
N SER A 23 8.06 8.65 -9.57
CA SER A 23 8.04 9.86 -10.41
C SER A 23 7.54 11.08 -9.62
N ALA A 24 6.54 10.89 -8.77
CA ALA A 24 6.00 11.96 -7.91
C ALA A 24 7.02 12.44 -6.87
N VAL A 25 7.76 11.53 -6.23
CA VAL A 25 8.81 11.87 -5.24
C VAL A 25 9.96 12.61 -5.92
N GLN A 26 10.40 12.16 -7.09
CA GLN A 26 11.46 12.84 -7.85
C GLN A 26 11.07 14.27 -8.22
N ALA A 27 9.82 14.50 -8.62
CA ALA A 27 9.32 15.83 -8.90
C ALA A 27 9.24 16.69 -7.62
N ALA A 28 8.74 16.12 -6.52
CA ALA A 28 8.58 16.79 -5.23
C ALA A 28 9.88 17.37 -4.68
N ALA A 29 11.02 16.72 -4.90
CA ALA A 29 12.33 17.14 -4.36
C ALA A 29 12.78 18.55 -4.76
N THR A 30 12.20 19.14 -5.81
CA THR A 30 12.55 20.48 -6.33
C THR A 30 11.42 21.50 -6.19
N GLU A 31 10.34 21.14 -5.52
CA GLU A 31 9.12 21.95 -5.46
C GLU A 31 9.05 22.82 -4.20
N SER A 32 8.20 23.85 -4.26
CA SER A 32 7.94 24.73 -3.12
C SER A 32 7.08 24.03 -2.05
N ASP A 33 7.19 24.49 -0.80
CA ASP A 33 6.42 23.97 0.34
C ASP A 33 4.91 23.92 0.09
N ALA A 34 4.35 24.96 -0.56
CA ALA A 34 2.93 24.98 -0.93
C ALA A 34 2.54 23.83 -1.86
N LYS A 35 3.40 23.53 -2.85
CA LYS A 35 3.16 22.44 -3.81
C LYS A 35 3.40 21.07 -3.19
N LEU A 36 4.34 20.97 -2.26
CA LEU A 36 4.56 19.77 -1.45
C LEU A 36 3.32 19.43 -0.60
N LYS A 37 2.66 20.44 0.00
CA LYS A 37 1.39 20.23 0.72
C LYS A 37 0.28 19.70 -0.18
N GLU A 38 0.12 20.27 -1.38
CA GLU A 38 -0.86 19.77 -2.36
C GLU A 38 -0.57 18.32 -2.78
N ARG A 39 0.71 17.95 -2.92
CA ARG A 39 1.10 16.56 -3.21
C ARG A 39 0.77 15.60 -2.07
N ILE A 40 0.99 16.03 -0.82
CA ILE A 40 0.64 15.24 0.36
C ILE A 40 -0.87 15.01 0.40
N ASP A 41 -1.68 16.05 0.21
CA ASP A 41 -3.14 15.93 0.20
C ASP A 41 -3.62 15.01 -0.95
N ARG A 42 -2.99 15.07 -2.13
CA ARG A 42 -3.29 14.15 -3.24
C ARG A 42 -2.91 12.71 -2.93
N ALA A 43 -1.71 12.48 -2.36
CA ALA A 43 -1.27 11.15 -1.97
C ALA A 43 -2.20 10.53 -0.91
N GLN A 44 -2.77 11.35 -0.03
CA GLN A 44 -3.80 10.92 0.91
C GLN A 44 -5.07 10.46 0.19
N ALA A 45 -5.59 11.27 -0.75
CA ALA A 45 -6.77 10.90 -1.52
C ALA A 45 -6.56 9.61 -2.36
N ASP A 46 -5.40 9.46 -2.99
CA ASP A 46 -5.05 8.27 -3.79
C ASP A 46 -4.98 7.01 -2.91
N LEU A 47 -4.45 7.14 -1.69
CA LEU A 47 -4.38 6.04 -0.73
C LEU A 47 -5.77 5.67 -0.20
N ASP A 48 -6.63 6.64 0.12
CA ASP A 48 -8.03 6.39 0.50
C ASP A 48 -8.80 5.66 -0.60
N GLN A 49 -8.64 6.09 -1.85
CA GLN A 49 -9.26 5.45 -3.00
C GLN A 49 -8.73 4.02 -3.20
N SER A 50 -7.43 3.81 -3.00
CA SER A 50 -6.82 2.47 -3.08
C SER A 50 -7.36 1.53 -2.01
N VAL A 51 -7.56 2.04 -0.79
CA VAL A 51 -8.16 1.28 0.31
C VAL A 51 -9.63 0.95 0.03
N GLN A 52 -10.38 1.84 -0.62
CA GLN A 52 -11.76 1.57 -1.03
C GLN A 52 -11.84 0.52 -2.14
N ASN A 53 -11.00 0.63 -3.18
CA ASN A 53 -11.01 -0.29 -4.31
C ASN A 53 -10.64 -1.72 -3.88
N ALA A 54 -9.60 -1.88 -3.06
CA ALA A 54 -9.24 -3.20 -2.58
C ALA A 54 -10.28 -3.78 -1.59
N GLN A 55 -11.08 -2.96 -0.92
CA GLN A 55 -12.25 -3.43 -0.16
C GLN A 55 -13.33 -4.05 -1.07
N GLN A 56 -13.55 -3.48 -2.26
CA GLN A 56 -14.52 -3.99 -3.23
C GLN A 56 -14.05 -5.28 -3.90
N GLU A 57 -12.73 -5.41 -4.08
CA GLU A 57 -12.11 -6.59 -4.69
C GLU A 57 -11.94 -7.79 -3.74
N VAL A 58 -12.00 -7.58 -2.42
CA VAL A 58 -12.03 -8.67 -1.44
C VAL A 58 -13.41 -9.33 -1.48
N SER A 59 -13.43 -10.62 -1.85
CA SER A 59 -14.64 -11.44 -1.92
C SER A 59 -15.49 -11.34 -0.65
N GLN A 60 -16.81 -11.25 -0.83
CA GLN A 60 -17.77 -11.18 0.29
C GLN A 60 -17.78 -12.41 1.21
N THR A 61 -17.12 -13.51 0.81
CA THR A 61 -17.06 -14.78 1.53
C THR A 61 -15.81 -14.96 2.42
N ALA A 62 -14.88 -14.01 2.46
CA ALA A 62 -13.66 -14.12 3.26
C ALA A 62 -13.66 -13.15 4.46
N ASP A 63 -14.38 -13.50 5.53
CA ASP A 63 -14.51 -12.65 6.73
C ASP A 63 -13.17 -12.32 7.41
N SER A 64 -12.23 -13.26 7.38
CA SER A 64 -10.86 -13.06 7.86
C SER A 64 -10.04 -12.11 6.99
N ALA A 65 -10.33 -12.02 5.69
CA ALA A 65 -9.73 -11.00 4.81
C ALA A 65 -10.31 -9.61 5.08
N ARG A 66 -11.62 -9.51 5.37
CA ARG A 66 -12.26 -8.24 5.77
C ARG A 66 -11.69 -7.66 7.06
N ALA A 67 -11.49 -8.48 8.10
CA ALA A 67 -10.97 -8.01 9.38
C ALA A 67 -9.55 -7.44 9.25
N LYS A 68 -8.67 -8.14 8.54
CA LYS A 68 -7.31 -7.65 8.22
C LYS A 68 -7.34 -6.36 7.41
N TRP A 69 -8.28 -6.26 6.48
CA TRP A 69 -8.45 -5.05 5.67
C TRP A 69 -8.92 -3.84 6.49
N ALA A 70 -9.88 -4.04 7.39
CA ALA A 70 -10.37 -3.00 8.28
C ALA A 70 -9.26 -2.48 9.21
N GLN A 71 -8.42 -3.38 9.71
CA GLN A 71 -7.25 -3.02 10.52
C GLN A 71 -6.23 -2.22 9.69
N LEU A 72 -5.86 -2.69 8.49
CA LEU A 72 -4.94 -1.97 7.61
C LEU A 72 -5.43 -0.56 7.28
N LYS A 73 -6.75 -0.39 7.05
CA LYS A 73 -7.38 0.91 6.83
C LYS A 73 -7.26 1.83 8.05
N ALA A 74 -7.50 1.31 9.25
CA ALA A 74 -7.38 2.08 10.48
C ALA A 74 -5.93 2.53 10.73
N ASP A 75 -4.97 1.61 10.56
CA ASP A 75 -3.54 1.90 10.73
C ASP A 75 -3.06 2.94 9.70
N THR A 76 -3.55 2.85 8.46
CA THR A 76 -3.26 3.82 7.39
C THR A 76 -3.84 5.21 7.70
N ALA A 77 -5.08 5.28 8.17
CA ALA A 77 -5.73 6.54 8.54
C ALA A 77 -5.01 7.22 9.72
N ALA A 78 -4.53 6.44 10.70
CA ALA A 78 -3.72 6.95 11.80
C ALA A 78 -2.40 7.56 11.29
N LYS A 79 -1.65 6.83 10.44
CA LYS A 79 -0.42 7.33 9.82
C LYS A 79 -0.62 8.61 9.01
N MET A 80 -1.74 8.73 8.28
CA MET A 80 -2.06 9.97 7.55
C MET A 80 -2.32 11.16 8.48
N SER A 81 -3.07 10.93 9.56
CA SER A 81 -3.37 11.96 10.56
C SER A 81 -2.07 12.48 11.18
N ASP A 82 -1.16 11.58 11.52
CA ASP A 82 0.13 11.91 12.10
C ASP A 82 1.03 12.68 11.11
N ALA A 83 1.07 12.26 9.84
CA ALA A 83 1.80 12.98 8.79
C ALA A 83 1.27 14.42 8.59
N LYS A 84 -0.06 14.61 8.62
CA LYS A 84 -0.68 15.94 8.50
C LYS A 84 -0.38 16.82 9.71
N ALA A 85 -0.53 16.26 10.92
CA ALA A 85 -0.20 16.97 12.15
C ALA A 85 1.27 17.39 12.19
N ASN A 86 2.18 16.53 11.73
CA ASN A 86 3.61 16.83 11.63
C ASN A 86 3.90 17.93 10.59
N ALA A 87 3.24 17.91 9.43
CA ALA A 87 3.37 18.97 8.43
C ALA A 87 2.88 20.34 8.96
N ASP A 88 1.75 20.37 9.66
CA ASP A 88 1.20 21.60 10.28
C ASP A 88 2.04 22.10 11.45
N LYS A 89 2.68 21.20 12.20
CA LYS A 89 3.64 21.54 13.26
C LYS A 89 4.90 22.18 12.67
N ARG A 90 5.45 21.63 11.58
CA ARG A 90 6.61 22.19 10.87
C ARG A 90 6.38 23.61 10.37
N ALA A 91 5.17 23.90 9.88
CA ALA A 91 4.79 25.26 9.44
C ALA A 91 4.82 26.32 10.57
N ARG A 92 4.93 25.91 11.83
CA ARG A 92 4.97 26.77 13.02
C ARG A 92 6.35 26.84 13.68
N HIS A 93 7.35 26.12 13.18
CA HIS A 93 8.69 26.16 13.75
C HIS A 93 9.44 27.42 13.35
N VAL A 94 9.92 28.15 14.38
CA VAL A 94 10.76 29.35 14.23
C VAL A 94 12.24 29.03 14.47
N ASP A 95 12.54 27.85 15.04
CA ASP A 95 13.89 27.37 15.35
C ASP A 95 14.37 26.33 14.32
N ALA A 96 15.52 26.60 13.71
CA ALA A 96 16.10 25.77 12.65
C ALA A 96 16.56 24.38 13.13
N LYS A 97 16.99 24.23 14.39
CA LYS A 97 17.40 22.92 14.94
C LYS A 97 16.20 22.03 15.19
N VAL A 98 15.09 22.62 15.64
CA VAL A 98 13.82 21.88 15.78
C VAL A 98 13.30 21.46 14.41
N ALA A 99 13.34 22.33 13.41
CA ALA A 99 12.94 22.00 12.05
C ALA A 99 13.80 20.90 11.42
N ALA A 100 15.13 20.93 11.62
CA ALA A 100 16.03 19.89 11.13
C ALA A 100 15.74 18.53 11.78
N LYS A 101 15.58 18.50 13.11
CA LYS A 101 15.23 17.25 13.82
C LYS A 101 13.87 16.69 13.37
N ASP A 102 12.87 17.55 13.18
CA ASP A 102 11.55 17.11 12.68
C ASP A 102 11.63 16.59 11.22
N ALA A 103 12.60 17.05 10.43
CA ALA A 103 12.89 16.51 9.10
C ALA A 103 13.58 15.14 9.18
N ASP A 104 14.60 14.96 10.03
CA ASP A 104 15.28 13.67 10.23
C ASP A 104 14.29 12.56 10.65
N TRP A 105 13.34 12.89 11.53
CA TRP A 105 12.27 11.97 11.92
C TRP A 105 11.35 11.63 10.74
N ALA A 106 10.98 12.62 9.92
CA ALA A 106 10.16 12.40 8.73
C ALA A 106 10.84 11.48 7.70
N GLU A 107 12.14 11.67 7.51
CA GLU A 107 12.95 10.85 6.59
C GLU A 107 13.07 9.40 7.10
N THR A 108 13.19 9.22 8.42
CA THR A 108 13.18 7.90 9.06
C THR A 108 11.83 7.20 8.87
N ASP A 109 10.72 7.88 9.16
CA ASP A 109 9.36 7.34 8.95
C ASP A 109 9.11 6.95 7.48
N ALA A 110 9.66 7.73 6.54
CA ALA A 110 9.57 7.43 5.11
C ALA A 110 10.38 6.18 4.74
N ALA A 111 11.58 6.01 5.28
CA ALA A 111 12.40 4.82 5.07
C ALA A 111 11.73 3.56 5.63
N GLU A 112 11.20 3.61 6.85
CA GLU A 112 10.46 2.50 7.45
C GLU A 112 9.20 2.12 6.63
N SER A 113 8.53 3.12 6.05
CA SER A 113 7.38 2.88 5.18
C SER A 113 7.76 2.16 3.87
N LEU A 114 8.93 2.45 3.31
CA LEU A 114 9.47 1.74 2.15
C LEU A 114 9.89 0.31 2.51
N ASP A 115 10.50 0.08 3.67
CA ASP A 115 10.86 -1.25 4.15
C ASP A 115 9.61 -2.13 4.37
N PHE A 116 8.56 -1.55 4.95
CA PHE A 116 7.26 -2.22 5.09
C PHE A 116 6.64 -2.56 3.74
N ALA A 117 6.68 -1.64 2.77
CA ALA A 117 6.17 -1.88 1.43
C ALA A 117 6.92 -3.03 0.73
N ASN A 118 8.25 -3.07 0.88
CA ASN A 118 9.08 -4.16 0.35
C ASN A 118 8.70 -5.51 0.97
N TRP A 119 8.57 -5.57 2.30
CA TRP A 119 8.09 -6.77 2.98
C TRP A 119 6.70 -7.20 2.50
N ALA A 120 5.78 -6.26 2.31
CA ALA A 120 4.42 -6.53 1.86
C ALA A 120 4.38 -7.14 0.44
N VAL A 121 5.26 -6.68 -0.46
CA VAL A 121 5.40 -7.24 -1.81
C VAL A 121 5.88 -8.69 -1.75
N GLU A 122 6.89 -8.99 -0.93
CA GLU A 122 7.41 -10.36 -0.78
C GLU A 122 6.38 -11.30 -0.14
N ASN A 123 5.62 -10.81 0.85
CA ASN A 123 4.52 -11.57 1.44
C ASN A 123 3.40 -11.83 0.41
N ALA A 124 3.06 -10.84 -0.43
CA ALA A 124 2.09 -11.03 -1.51
C ALA A 124 2.56 -12.11 -2.50
N HIS A 125 3.84 -12.09 -2.87
CA HIS A 125 4.43 -13.12 -3.73
C HIS A 125 4.29 -14.54 -3.14
N LEU A 126 4.64 -14.72 -1.85
CA LEU A 126 4.47 -16.01 -1.16
C LEU A 126 3.02 -16.50 -1.19
N THR A 127 2.07 -15.63 -0.86
CA THR A 127 0.64 -16.01 -0.81
C THR A 127 0.06 -16.32 -2.20
N VAL A 128 0.53 -15.67 -3.26
CA VAL A 128 0.14 -15.98 -4.64
C VAL A 128 0.65 -17.38 -5.03
N LEU A 129 1.90 -17.72 -4.69
CA LEU A 129 2.44 -19.05 -4.96
C LEU A 129 1.67 -20.14 -4.22
N ASP A 130 1.32 -19.93 -2.95
CA ASP A 130 0.49 -20.85 -2.18
C ASP A 130 -0.89 -21.06 -2.82
N ALA A 131 -1.54 -19.98 -3.27
CA ALA A 131 -2.83 -20.05 -3.97
C ALA A 131 -2.75 -20.82 -5.30
N ILE A 132 -1.68 -20.61 -6.07
CA ILE A 132 -1.42 -21.35 -7.32
C ILE A 132 -1.24 -22.85 -7.02
N HIS A 133 -0.42 -23.17 -6.01
CA HIS A 133 -0.19 -24.55 -5.58
C HIS A 133 -1.50 -25.22 -5.13
N ALA A 134 -2.29 -24.57 -4.28
CA ALA A 134 -3.58 -25.09 -3.81
C ALA A 134 -4.55 -25.39 -4.96
N ARG A 135 -4.61 -24.52 -5.99
CA ARG A 135 -5.44 -24.75 -7.18
C ARG A 135 -4.94 -25.93 -8.00
N ALA A 136 -3.62 -26.01 -8.25
CA ALA A 136 -3.04 -27.11 -9.00
C ALA A 136 -3.28 -28.46 -8.31
N TYR A 137 -3.15 -28.50 -6.98
CA TYR A 137 -3.44 -29.68 -6.18
C TYR A 137 -4.92 -30.09 -6.24
N ALA A 138 -5.84 -29.14 -6.14
CA ALA A 138 -7.27 -29.40 -6.29
C ALA A 138 -7.61 -29.97 -7.68
N ASP A 139 -7.04 -29.41 -8.74
CA ASP A 139 -7.24 -29.88 -10.11
C ASP A 139 -6.66 -31.30 -10.33
N GLN A 140 -5.55 -31.62 -9.65
CA GLN A 140 -4.97 -32.97 -9.66
C GLN A 140 -5.90 -33.99 -8.99
N LEU A 141 -6.45 -33.67 -7.82
CA LEU A 141 -7.38 -34.55 -7.12
C LEU A 141 -8.67 -34.78 -7.92
N ALA A 142 -9.24 -33.71 -8.49
CA ALA A 142 -10.44 -33.82 -9.33
C ALA A 142 -10.20 -34.74 -10.55
N LYS A 143 -9.02 -34.68 -11.17
CA LYS A 143 -8.66 -35.60 -12.27
C LYS A 143 -8.50 -37.04 -11.82
N ALA A 144 -7.98 -37.27 -10.61
CA ALA A 144 -7.85 -38.62 -10.05
C ALA A 144 -9.22 -39.25 -9.78
N GLU A 145 -10.17 -38.48 -9.22
CA GLU A 145 -11.55 -38.92 -8.98
C GLU A 145 -12.29 -39.29 -10.26
N VAL A 146 -12.11 -38.53 -11.36
CA VAL A 146 -12.75 -38.81 -12.64
C VAL A 146 -12.20 -40.07 -13.35
N ASN A 147 -10.97 -40.47 -13.02
CA ASN A 147 -10.30 -41.65 -13.60
C ASN A 147 -10.41 -42.91 -12.71
N SER A 148 -11.14 -42.83 -11.59
CA SER A 148 -11.42 -43.93 -10.65
C SER A 148 -12.78 -44.54 -10.92
#